data_AF-A0A1H2Q7M6-F1
#
_entry.id   AF-A0A1H2Q7M6-F1
#
_cell.length_a   1.000
_cell.length_b   1.000
_cell.length_c   1.000
_cell.angle_alpha   90.00
_cell.angle_beta   90.00
_cell.angle_gamma   90.00
#
_symmetry.space_group_name_H-M   'P 1'
#
loop_
_entity.id
_entity.type
_entity.pdbx_description
1 polymer ?
#
loop_
_entity_poly.entity_id
_entity_poly.type
_entity_poly.pdbx_seq_one_letter_code
_entity_poly.pdbx_strand_id
1 'polypeptide(L)'
;MKKLLFPTILITGVFAVVGSMKSIYVEGSDTMVSTHVISQNYSAKYKDCIDEQDFPENYTPSVDSVAVKRDWDITKVNASIQKYGKSMDSTVKSLNAIDAHDFIHKEFQRSKNILADSGLSEIRKHYHCEIMRICYDSDRSLNESAFGR
;
A
#
# COMPACT_ATOMS: atom_id res chain seq x y z
N MET A 1 -19.52 -15.52 59.00
CA MET A 1 -18.63 -16.14 57.98
C MET A 1 -19.39 -17.24 57.24
N LYS A 2 -19.55 -17.12 55.92
CA LYS A 2 -19.57 -18.22 54.93
C LYS A 2 -19.75 -17.57 53.54
N LYS A 3 -18.67 -17.57 52.77
CA LYS A 3 -18.57 -17.03 51.41
C LYS A 3 -19.08 -18.10 50.44
N LEU A 4 -19.99 -17.74 49.55
CA LEU A 4 -20.43 -18.60 48.45
C LEU A 4 -19.52 -18.31 47.24
N LEU A 5 -18.80 -19.35 46.82
CA LEU A 5 -17.87 -19.35 45.69
C LEU A 5 -18.68 -19.59 44.41
N PHE A 6 -18.54 -18.71 43.43
CA PHE A 6 -19.04 -18.94 42.08
C PHE A 6 -18.01 -19.77 41.29
N PRO A 7 -18.42 -20.82 40.56
CA PRO A 7 -17.52 -21.53 39.66
C PRO A 7 -17.36 -20.73 38.34
N THR A 8 -16.12 -20.34 38.06
CA THR A 8 -15.66 -19.77 36.79
C THR A 8 -15.66 -20.83 35.69
N ILE A 9 -16.47 -20.62 34.65
CA ILE A 9 -16.40 -21.42 33.42
C ILE A 9 -15.29 -20.81 32.55
N LEU A 10 -14.15 -21.51 32.49
CA LEU A 10 -13.06 -21.25 31.55
C LEU A 10 -13.47 -21.82 30.17
N ILE A 11 -13.72 -20.94 29.20
CA ILE A 11 -13.85 -21.34 27.79
C ILE A 11 -12.51 -21.06 27.12
N THR A 12 -11.70 -22.10 26.96
CA THR A 12 -10.46 -22.08 26.18
C THR A 12 -10.80 -22.49 24.75
N GLY A 13 -10.99 -21.51 23.87
CA GLY A 13 -11.11 -21.75 22.42
C GLY A 13 -9.72 -21.68 21.77
N VAL A 14 -9.13 -22.83 21.45
CA VAL A 14 -7.93 -22.90 20.61
C VAL A 14 -8.39 -22.91 19.15
N PHE A 15 -8.17 -21.80 18.44
CA PHE A 15 -8.27 -21.78 16.98
C PHE A 15 -6.90 -22.09 16.38
N ALA A 16 -6.70 -23.35 15.97
CA ALA A 16 -5.61 -23.71 15.07
C ALA A 16 -6.09 -23.48 13.63
N VAL A 17 -5.67 -22.38 13.01
CA VAL A 17 -5.80 -22.20 11.56
C VAL A 17 -4.53 -22.76 10.93
N VAL A 18 -4.60 -24.03 10.52
CA VAL A 18 -3.62 -24.65 9.63
C VAL A 18 -3.97 -24.22 8.20
N GLY A 19 -3.32 -23.17 7.73
CA GLY A 19 -3.33 -22.78 6.31
C GLY A 19 -2.26 -23.55 5.56
N SER A 20 -2.64 -24.61 4.86
CA SER A 20 -1.75 -25.30 3.91
C SER A 20 -1.48 -24.40 2.70
N MET A 21 -0.28 -23.84 2.62
CA MET A 21 0.22 -23.25 1.38
C MET A 21 0.60 -24.40 0.44
N LYS A 22 -0.16 -24.61 -0.64
CA LYS A 22 0.32 -25.39 -1.80
C LYS A 22 1.29 -24.50 -2.56
N SER A 23 2.59 -24.76 -2.48
CA SER A 23 3.55 -24.25 -3.45
C SER A 23 3.36 -25.00 -4.75
N ILE A 24 2.88 -24.29 -5.78
CA ILE A 24 2.93 -24.80 -7.15
C ILE A 24 4.38 -24.57 -7.61
N TYR A 25 5.17 -25.65 -7.58
CA TYR A 25 6.39 -25.75 -8.36
C TYR A 25 6.00 -25.90 -9.83
N VAL A 26 6.39 -24.92 -10.65
CA VAL A 26 6.49 -25.11 -12.10
C VAL A 26 7.98 -25.22 -12.40
N GLU A 27 8.42 -26.45 -12.60
CA GLU A 27 9.75 -26.79 -13.10
C GLU A 27 9.63 -27.05 -14.61
N GLY A 28 10.52 -26.44 -15.39
CA GLY A 28 10.74 -26.84 -16.78
C GLY A 28 10.79 -25.71 -17.81
N SER A 29 11.91 -24.98 -17.86
CA SER A 29 12.70 -24.87 -19.10
C SER A 29 14.07 -24.28 -18.76
N ASP A 30 15.08 -25.14 -18.75
CA ASP A 30 16.49 -24.75 -18.78
C ASP A 30 16.75 -23.81 -19.95
N THR A 31 17.35 -22.62 -19.72
CA THR A 31 18.58 -22.21 -20.42
C THR A 31 19.19 -20.91 -19.87
N MET A 32 20.50 -21.00 -19.63
CA MET A 32 21.51 -19.96 -19.44
C MET A 32 21.42 -19.05 -18.20
N VAL A 33 22.21 -19.44 -17.20
CA VAL A 33 22.94 -18.50 -16.34
C VAL A 33 23.74 -17.56 -17.24
N SER A 34 23.21 -16.38 -17.51
CA SER A 34 24.03 -15.23 -17.89
C SER A 34 24.30 -14.46 -16.61
N THR A 35 25.50 -14.65 -16.06
CA THR A 35 26.09 -13.71 -15.12
C THR A 35 26.30 -12.40 -15.86
N HIS A 36 25.22 -11.62 -16.01
CA HIS A 36 25.34 -10.25 -16.45
C HIS A 36 25.87 -9.48 -15.24
N VAL A 37 27.17 -9.20 -15.26
CA VAL A 37 27.71 -8.04 -14.58
C VAL A 37 26.93 -6.86 -15.16
N ILE A 38 25.90 -6.40 -14.44
CA ILE A 38 25.14 -5.21 -14.82
C ILE A 38 26.05 -4.03 -14.51
N SER A 39 26.84 -3.70 -15.53
CA SER A 39 27.59 -2.48 -15.64
C SER A 39 26.62 -1.30 -15.59
N GLN A 40 26.96 -0.37 -14.71
CA GLN A 40 26.30 0.89 -14.42
C GLN A 40 25.87 1.65 -15.68
N ASN A 41 24.57 1.91 -15.78
CA ASN A 41 24.02 3.07 -16.49
C ASN A 41 22.64 3.41 -15.91
N TYR A 42 22.65 3.97 -14.69
CA TYR A 42 21.48 4.42 -13.93
C TYR A 42 20.92 5.76 -14.46
N SER A 43 20.67 5.87 -15.76
CA SER A 43 20.07 7.07 -16.38
C SER A 43 18.77 6.76 -17.13
N ALA A 44 18.29 5.52 -17.10
CA ALA A 44 17.00 5.19 -17.66
C ALA A 44 15.87 5.70 -16.74
N LYS A 45 15.18 6.76 -17.18
CA LYS A 45 13.82 7.07 -16.74
C LYS A 45 13.02 5.76 -16.67
N TYR A 46 12.53 5.37 -15.48
CA TYR A 46 11.67 4.20 -15.39
C TYR A 46 10.44 4.47 -16.26
N LYS A 47 10.26 3.67 -17.31
CA LYS A 47 9.25 3.95 -18.34
C LYS A 47 7.82 3.85 -17.80
N ASP A 48 7.66 3.19 -16.66
CA ASP A 48 6.37 2.84 -16.07
C ASP A 48 5.97 3.73 -14.88
N CYS A 49 6.56 4.92 -14.71
CA CYS A 49 6.18 5.83 -13.61
C CYS A 49 4.68 6.10 -13.58
N ILE A 50 4.15 6.31 -12.38
CA ILE A 50 2.74 6.70 -12.20
C ILE A 50 2.52 8.08 -12.81
N ASP A 51 1.58 8.19 -13.74
CA ASP A 51 1.17 9.45 -14.36
C ASP A 51 -0.20 9.91 -13.83
N GLU A 52 -0.53 11.18 -14.04
CA GLU A 52 -1.84 11.74 -13.65
C GLU A 52 -2.99 11.02 -14.37
N GLN A 53 -2.76 10.50 -15.57
CA GLN A 53 -3.77 9.75 -16.31
C GLN A 53 -4.03 8.34 -15.73
N ASP A 54 -3.18 7.86 -14.81
CA ASP A 54 -3.41 6.59 -14.12
C ASP A 54 -4.46 6.69 -13.02
N PHE A 55 -4.85 7.91 -12.63
CA PHE A 55 -5.94 8.15 -11.69
C PHE A 55 -7.31 7.90 -12.38
N PRO A 56 -8.34 7.45 -11.64
CA PRO A 56 -9.69 7.29 -12.19
C PRO A 56 -10.24 8.63 -12.71
N GLU A 57 -10.99 8.63 -13.83
CA GLU A 57 -11.53 9.86 -14.47
C GLU A 57 -12.38 10.75 -13.54
N ASN A 58 -12.96 10.18 -12.48
CA ASN A 58 -13.76 10.90 -11.48
C ASN A 58 -12.96 11.24 -10.21
N TYR A 59 -11.63 11.20 -10.28
CA TYR A 59 -10.75 11.59 -9.18
C TYR A 59 -10.81 13.10 -8.99
N THR A 60 -11.72 13.54 -8.13
CA THR A 60 -11.63 14.85 -7.50
C THR A 60 -11.06 14.62 -6.10
N PRO A 61 -9.91 15.21 -5.73
CA PRO A 61 -9.45 15.24 -4.35
C PRO A 61 -10.53 15.98 -3.57
N SER A 62 -11.46 15.22 -2.99
CA SER A 62 -12.70 15.74 -2.51
C SER A 62 -12.50 16.36 -1.13
N VAL A 63 -11.80 17.49 -1.08
CA VAL A 63 -11.73 18.29 0.15
C VAL A 63 -13.10 18.90 0.44
N ASP A 64 -13.86 19.24 -0.62
CA ASP A 64 -15.10 19.99 -0.50
C ASP A 64 -16.37 19.12 -0.28
N SER A 65 -16.42 17.87 -0.77
CA SER A 65 -17.64 17.03 -0.61
C SER A 65 -17.77 16.39 0.77
N VAL A 66 -16.67 16.37 1.54
CA VAL A 66 -16.57 15.69 2.84
C VAL A 66 -16.75 16.67 4.00
N ALA A 67 -16.68 17.98 3.73
CA ALA A 67 -16.73 19.05 4.72
C ALA A 67 -18.04 19.13 5.53
N VAL A 68 -19.11 18.43 5.14
CA VAL A 68 -20.45 18.60 5.74
C VAL A 68 -20.88 17.44 6.65
N LYS A 69 -20.17 16.29 6.70
CA LYS A 69 -20.54 15.18 7.59
C LYS A 69 -19.35 14.61 8.37
N ARG A 70 -19.23 15.11 9.62
CA ARG A 70 -18.39 14.61 10.73
C ARG A 70 -16.88 14.88 10.58
N ASP A 71 -16.50 16.10 10.92
CA ASP A 71 -15.12 16.58 11.07
C ASP A 71 -14.20 15.62 11.86
N TRP A 72 -14.73 14.94 12.89
CA TRP A 72 -13.94 13.99 13.68
C TRP A 72 -13.50 12.77 12.86
N ASP A 73 -14.38 12.22 12.01
CA ASP A 73 -14.09 11.02 11.21
C ASP A 73 -12.97 11.33 10.22
N ILE A 74 -13.04 12.51 9.60
CA ILE A 74 -12.02 13.00 8.66
C ILE A 74 -10.71 13.29 9.35
N THR A 75 -10.74 13.89 10.54
CA THR A 75 -9.53 14.11 11.33
C THR A 75 -8.82 12.78 11.64
N LYS A 76 -9.57 11.72 12.01
CA LYS A 76 -8.96 10.41 12.27
C LYS A 76 -8.44 9.73 11.01
N VAL A 77 -9.12 9.88 9.88
CA VAL A 77 -8.65 9.35 8.60
C VAL A 77 -7.41 10.09 8.14
N ASN A 78 -7.35 11.41 8.25
CA ASN A 78 -6.17 12.21 7.94
C ASN A 78 -4.98 11.85 8.84
N ALA A 79 -5.20 11.62 10.13
CA ALA A 79 -4.15 11.11 11.01
C ALA A 79 -3.65 9.73 10.57
N SER A 80 -4.52 8.88 10.04
CA SER A 80 -4.15 7.56 9.51
C SER A 80 -3.38 7.68 8.19
N ILE A 81 -3.76 8.61 7.31
CA ILE A 81 -3.03 8.94 6.07
C ILE A 81 -1.62 9.45 6.40
N GLN A 82 -1.48 10.35 7.38
CA GLN A 82 -0.17 10.84 7.80
C GLN A 82 0.74 9.72 8.34
N LYS A 83 0.18 8.80 9.15
CA LYS A 83 0.92 7.63 9.64
C LYS A 83 1.33 6.72 8.49
N TYR A 84 0.43 6.49 7.54
CA TYR A 84 0.73 5.73 6.33
C TYR A 84 1.87 6.37 5.55
N GLY A 85 1.82 7.69 5.28
CA GLY A 85 2.87 8.40 4.57
C GLY A 85 4.25 8.26 5.22
N LYS A 86 4.33 8.34 6.56
CA LYS A 86 5.59 8.09 7.30
C LYS A 86 6.08 6.64 7.17
N SER A 87 5.16 5.68 7.20
CA SER A 87 5.50 4.27 7.01
C SER A 87 6.00 4.02 5.59
N MET A 88 5.30 4.56 4.59
CA MET A 88 5.67 4.49 3.18
C MET A 88 7.08 5.05 2.96
N ASP A 89 7.36 6.26 3.46
CA ASP A 89 8.70 6.88 3.37
C ASP A 89 9.79 6.01 4.01
N SER A 90 9.51 5.45 5.18
CA SER A 90 10.45 4.56 5.87
C SER A 90 10.70 3.27 5.09
N THR A 91 9.65 2.68 4.51
CA THR A 91 9.74 1.48 3.68
C THR A 91 10.52 1.76 2.41
N VAL A 92 10.18 2.81 1.66
CA VAL A 92 10.86 3.20 0.43
C VAL A 92 12.35 3.45 0.66
N LYS A 93 12.73 4.14 1.74
CA LYS A 93 14.14 4.38 2.11
C LYS A 93 14.91 3.10 2.48
N SER A 94 14.21 2.05 2.89
CA SER A 94 14.82 0.76 3.25
C SER A 94 15.03 -0.17 2.05
N LEU A 95 14.43 0.15 0.90
CA LEU A 95 14.47 -0.64 -0.32
C LEU A 95 15.50 -0.07 -1.30
N ASN A 96 15.98 -0.91 -2.22
CA ASN A 96 16.68 -0.39 -3.40
C ASN A 96 15.67 0.26 -4.37
N ALA A 97 16.17 1.00 -5.36
CA ALA A 97 15.32 1.75 -6.28
C ALA A 97 14.29 0.87 -7.02
N ILE A 98 14.69 -0.32 -7.48
CA ILE A 98 13.81 -1.24 -8.23
C ILE A 98 12.68 -1.75 -7.34
N ASP A 99 13.03 -2.23 -6.14
CA ASP A 99 12.05 -2.76 -5.19
C ASP A 99 11.13 -1.64 -4.66
N ALA A 100 11.65 -0.42 -4.53
CA ALA A 100 10.85 0.74 -4.14
C ALA A 100 9.80 1.11 -5.19
N HIS A 101 10.15 1.15 -6.48
CA HIS A 101 9.19 1.39 -7.56
C HIS A 101 8.11 0.31 -7.61
N ASP A 102 8.50 -0.97 -7.57
CA ASP A 102 7.55 -2.09 -7.57
C ASP A 102 6.59 -2.05 -6.36
N PHE A 103 7.11 -1.73 -5.17
CA PHE A 103 6.29 -1.55 -3.98
C PHE A 103 5.26 -0.41 -4.14
N ILE A 104 5.71 0.76 -4.61
CA ILE A 104 4.85 1.93 -4.81
C ILE A 104 3.75 1.63 -5.83
N HIS A 105 4.09 1.01 -6.96
CA HIS A 105 3.12 0.66 -8.00
C HIS A 105 2.09 -0.35 -7.49
N LYS A 106 2.52 -1.35 -6.72
CA LYS A 106 1.60 -2.33 -6.11
C LYS A 106 0.61 -1.66 -5.16
N GLU A 107 1.05 -0.73 -4.32
CA GLU A 107 0.15 -0.02 -3.40
C GLU A 107 -0.77 0.97 -4.14
N PHE A 108 -0.29 1.61 -5.20
CA PHE A 108 -1.13 2.43 -6.08
C PHE A 108 -2.23 1.60 -6.74
N GLN A 109 -1.88 0.48 -7.39
CA GLN A 109 -2.84 -0.41 -8.04
C GLN A 109 -3.80 -1.04 -7.05
N ARG A 110 -3.34 -1.40 -5.86
CA ARG A 110 -4.20 -1.89 -4.78
C ARG A 110 -5.26 -0.86 -4.41
N SER A 111 -4.87 0.40 -4.22
CA SER A 111 -5.82 1.47 -3.88
C SER A 111 -6.77 1.79 -5.03
N LYS A 112 -6.26 1.81 -6.27
CA LYS A 112 -7.07 1.97 -7.49
C LYS A 112 -8.14 0.87 -7.61
N ASN A 113 -7.76 -0.39 -7.38
CA ASN A 113 -8.68 -1.53 -7.42
C ASN A 113 -9.75 -1.44 -6.33
N ILE A 114 -9.40 -0.95 -5.14
CA ILE A 114 -10.38 -0.73 -4.06
C ILE A 114 -11.37 0.39 -4.42
N LEU A 115 -10.91 1.45 -5.09
CA LEU A 115 -11.78 2.55 -5.55
C LEU A 115 -12.75 2.13 -6.66
N ALA A 116 -12.46 1.07 -7.39
CA ALA A 116 -13.38 0.52 -8.40
C ALA A 116 -14.62 -0.15 -7.78
N ASP A 117 -14.62 -0.42 -6.47
CA ASP A 117 -15.78 -0.95 -5.75
C ASP A 117 -16.86 0.14 -5.54
N SER A 118 -18.02 -0.05 -6.18
CA SER A 118 -19.19 0.84 -6.06
C SER A 118 -19.76 0.98 -4.64
N GLY A 119 -19.44 0.06 -3.72
CA GLY A 119 -19.93 0.04 -2.34
C GLY A 119 -19.07 0.82 -1.34
N LEU A 120 -17.99 1.47 -1.79
CA LEU A 120 -17.05 2.14 -0.89
C LEU A 120 -17.64 3.42 -0.27
N SER A 121 -17.48 3.58 1.04
CA SER A 121 -17.90 4.82 1.71
C SER A 121 -17.00 6.01 1.32
N GLU A 122 -17.54 7.22 1.33
CA GLU A 122 -16.80 8.44 0.97
C GLU A 122 -15.51 8.64 1.80
N ILE A 123 -15.55 8.31 3.10
CA ILE A 123 -14.37 8.36 3.96
C ILE A 123 -13.28 7.38 3.50
N ARG A 124 -13.67 6.19 3.05
CA ARG A 124 -12.73 5.19 2.52
C ARG A 124 -12.23 5.58 1.13
N LYS A 125 -13.08 6.19 0.31
CA LYS A 125 -12.66 6.77 -0.98
C LYS A 125 -11.59 7.82 -0.74
N HIS A 126 -11.83 8.78 0.16
CA HIS A 126 -10.85 9.80 0.57
C HIS A 126 -9.52 9.16 1.00
N TYR A 127 -9.56 8.14 1.87
CA TYR A 127 -8.36 7.43 2.30
C TYR A 127 -7.57 6.85 1.13
N HIS A 128 -8.20 6.08 0.24
CA HIS A 128 -7.51 5.43 -0.87
C HIS A 128 -7.07 6.41 -1.96
N CYS A 129 -7.81 7.50 -2.18
CA CYS A 129 -7.38 8.61 -3.02
C CYS A 129 -6.07 9.22 -2.52
N GLU A 130 -6.00 9.50 -1.23
CA GLU A 130 -4.80 10.06 -0.60
C GLU A 130 -3.62 9.07 -0.62
N ILE A 131 -3.87 7.76 -0.50
CA ILE A 131 -2.83 6.75 -0.69
C ILE A 131 -2.28 6.80 -2.13
N MET A 132 -3.14 6.88 -3.14
CA MET A 132 -2.70 7.00 -4.54
C MET A 132 -1.87 8.26 -4.77
N ARG A 133 -2.26 9.40 -4.18
CA ARG A 133 -1.46 10.64 -4.24
C ARG A 133 -0.08 10.46 -3.61
N ILE A 134 0.00 9.86 -2.41
CA ILE A 134 1.29 9.57 -1.74
C ILE A 134 2.17 8.69 -2.62
N CYS A 135 1.60 7.68 -3.28
CA CYS A 135 2.35 6.80 -4.18
C CYS A 135 2.91 7.58 -5.39
N TYR A 136 2.08 8.39 -6.03
CA TYR A 136 2.51 9.27 -7.13
C TYR A 136 3.65 10.21 -6.72
N ASP A 137 3.51 10.91 -5.59
CA ASP A 137 4.52 11.84 -5.08
C ASP A 137 5.84 11.10 -4.75
N SER A 138 5.73 9.90 -4.19
CA SER A 138 6.90 9.06 -3.85
C SER A 138 7.62 8.54 -5.09
N ASP A 139 6.86 8.07 -6.08
CA ASP A 139 7.40 7.58 -7.36
C ASP A 139 8.16 8.69 -8.10
N ARG A 140 7.57 9.89 -8.14
CA ARG A 140 8.22 11.07 -8.70
C ARG A 140 9.51 11.44 -7.97
N SER A 141 9.49 11.45 -6.65
CA SER A 141 10.67 11.77 -5.82
C SER A 141 11.83 10.78 -6.04
N LEU A 142 11.53 9.49 -6.18
CA LEU A 142 12.53 8.48 -6.50
C LEU A 142 13.20 8.75 -7.85
N ASN A 143 12.42 9.13 -8.86
CA ASN A 143 12.96 9.50 -10.17
C ASN A 143 13.82 10.77 -10.08
N GLU A 144 13.37 11.81 -9.39
CA GLU A 144 14.13 13.06 -9.24
C GLU A 144 15.45 12.85 -8.47
N SER A 145 15.44 12.01 -7.43
CA SER A 145 16.66 11.68 -6.65
C SER A 145 17.67 10.80 -7.40
N ALA A 146 17.23 10.08 -8.43
CA ALA A 146 18.12 9.33 -9.32
C ALA A 146 18.97 10.24 -10.23
N PHE A 147 18.55 11.49 -10.48
CA PHE A 147 19.29 12.46 -11.30
C PHE A 147 20.34 13.27 -10.53
N GLY A 148 20.42 13.13 -9.20
CA GLY A 148 21.24 13.96 -8.32
C GLY A 148 22.56 13.36 -7.83
N ARG A 149 23.08 12.30 -8.44
CA ARG A 149 24.36 11.68 -8.06
C ARG A 149 25.32 11.51 -9.21
#